data_AF-A0A9R0J8W6-F1
#
_entry.id   AF-A0A9R0J8W6-F1
#
_cell.length_a   1.000
_cell.length_b   1.000
_cell.length_c   1.000
_cell.angle_alpha   90.00
_cell.angle_beta   90.00
_cell.angle_gamma   90.00
#
_symmetry.space_group_name_H-M   'P 1'
#
loop_
_entity.id
_entity.type
_entity.pdbx_description
1 polymer ?
#
loop_
_entity_poly.entity_id
_entity_poly.type
_entity_poly.pdbx_seq_one_letter_code
_entity_poly.pdbx_strand_id
1 'polypeptide(L)'
;MGEKTENRGGFQLGTVGALSLSVVSSVSIVICNKALISTLGFNFATTLTSWHLLVTFCSLHVALKMKLFEHKPFERKAVLGFGILNGISIGLLNLSLGFNSVGFYQMTKLAIIPCTVFLETVFFKKKFSRSIQSSLAVLLMGVGIATVTDLQLNALGSFLSFLAVITTCVAQIMTNTIQKKFKVSSTQLLYQSSPYQAATLLVSGPFLDKLLTSQDVFTFKYTTQVLMFIIVSCLIAVSVNFSTFLVIGKTSPVTYQVLGHLKTCLVLAFGYILLHDPFSWRNILGILVALGGMILYSYYCTRETQKKASEAAPLSQVKGDESDPLIKMESGGAKGST
;
A
#
# COMPACT_ATOMS: atom_id res chain seq x y z
N MET A 1 19.72 10.28 -25.30
CA MET A 1 18.81 10.93 -24.33
C MET A 1 17.35 10.44 -24.43
N GLY A 2 16.98 9.58 -25.39
CA GLY A 2 15.60 9.04 -25.54
C GLY A 2 15.25 7.84 -24.64
N GLU A 3 16.18 6.91 -24.42
CA GLU A 3 15.92 5.63 -23.72
C GLU A 3 15.63 5.79 -22.21
N LYS A 4 16.22 6.81 -21.56
CA LYS A 4 15.94 7.15 -20.15
C LYS A 4 14.57 7.80 -19.94
N THR A 5 14.00 8.42 -20.97
CA THR A 5 12.73 9.16 -20.89
C THR A 5 11.55 8.21 -21.14
N GLU A 6 11.71 7.28 -22.08
CA GLU A 6 10.71 6.26 -22.43
C GLU A 6 10.49 5.25 -21.28
N ASN A 7 11.58 4.78 -20.65
CA ASN A 7 11.52 3.87 -19.50
C ASN A 7 10.89 4.52 -18.25
N ARG A 8 11.00 5.85 -18.12
CA ARG A 8 10.40 6.64 -17.03
C ARG A 8 8.90 6.85 -17.25
N GLY A 9 8.46 7.03 -18.49
CA GLY A 9 7.05 7.13 -18.88
C GLY A 9 6.27 5.84 -18.64
N GLY A 10 6.82 4.69 -19.03
CA GLY A 10 6.21 3.37 -18.78
C GLY A 10 6.09 3.04 -17.29
N PHE A 11 7.10 3.39 -16.48
CA PHE A 11 7.08 3.19 -15.03
C PHE A 11 6.03 4.07 -14.31
N GLN A 12 5.89 5.32 -14.74
CA GLN A 12 4.86 6.25 -14.24
C GLN A 12 3.44 5.76 -14.58
N LEU A 13 3.21 5.38 -15.84
CA LEU A 13 1.91 4.87 -16.29
C LEU A 13 1.49 3.60 -15.53
N GLY A 14 2.43 2.67 -15.32
CA GLY A 14 2.16 1.45 -14.55
C GLY A 14 1.86 1.71 -13.07
N THR A 15 2.44 2.74 -12.47
CA THR A 15 2.18 3.12 -11.07
C THR A 15 0.81 3.79 -10.93
N VAL A 16 0.46 4.69 -11.84
CA VAL A 16 -0.86 5.33 -11.90
C VAL A 16 -1.94 4.27 -12.12
N GLY A 17 -1.75 3.35 -13.06
CA GLY A 17 -2.69 2.25 -13.31
C GLY A 17 -2.89 1.35 -12.07
N ALA A 18 -1.81 1.00 -11.38
CA ALA A 18 -1.89 0.20 -10.15
C ALA A 18 -2.64 0.93 -9.02
N LEU A 19 -2.41 2.24 -8.88
CA LEU A 19 -3.11 3.07 -7.89
C LEU A 19 -4.60 3.20 -8.23
N SER A 20 -4.94 3.50 -9.48
CA SER A 20 -6.34 3.59 -9.95
C SER A 20 -7.09 2.29 -9.70
N LEU A 21 -6.49 1.16 -10.07
CA LEU A 21 -7.06 -0.17 -9.77
C LEU A 21 -7.25 -0.36 -8.26
N SER A 22 -6.29 0.05 -7.43
CA SER A 22 -6.39 -0.07 -5.97
C SER A 22 -7.52 0.77 -5.39
N VAL A 23 -7.71 2.00 -5.87
CA VAL A 23 -8.79 2.88 -5.43
C VAL A 23 -10.14 2.29 -5.82
N VAL A 24 -10.36 2.03 -7.12
CA VAL A 24 -11.66 1.54 -7.64
C VAL A 24 -12.06 0.22 -6.99
N SER A 25 -11.15 -0.75 -6.92
CA SER A 25 -11.44 -2.06 -6.33
C SER A 25 -11.79 -1.94 -4.85
N SER A 26 -11.18 -1.02 -4.11
CA SER A 26 -11.46 -0.86 -2.69
C SER A 26 -12.69 -0.02 -2.36
N VAL A 27 -13.05 0.95 -3.20
CA VAL A 27 -14.38 1.60 -3.09
C VAL A 27 -15.45 0.52 -3.28
N SER A 28 -15.28 -0.30 -4.33
CA SER A 28 -16.20 -1.39 -4.66
C SER A 28 -16.31 -2.41 -3.52
N ILE A 29 -15.19 -2.83 -2.91
CA ILE A 29 -15.22 -3.80 -1.81
C ILE A 29 -15.85 -3.20 -0.54
N VAL A 30 -15.63 -1.92 -0.26
CA VAL A 30 -16.24 -1.24 0.91
C VAL A 30 -17.76 -1.20 0.74
N ILE A 31 -18.26 -0.86 -0.45
CA ILE A 31 -19.70 -0.84 -0.73
C ILE A 31 -20.29 -2.25 -0.63
N CYS A 32 -19.64 -3.25 -1.23
CA CYS A 32 -20.10 -4.64 -1.20
C CYS A 32 -20.12 -5.21 0.22
N ASN A 33 -19.05 -5.00 0.99
CA ASN A 33 -18.97 -5.40 2.40
C ASN A 33 -20.01 -4.69 3.27
N LYS A 34 -20.25 -3.39 3.03
CA LYS A 34 -21.28 -2.64 3.76
C LYS A 34 -22.66 -3.22 3.47
N ALA A 35 -22.98 -3.59 2.23
CA ALA A 35 -24.23 -4.26 1.90
C ALA A 35 -24.36 -5.63 2.58
N LEU A 36 -23.29 -6.43 2.63
CA LEU A 36 -23.26 -7.72 3.33
C LEU A 36 -23.54 -7.57 4.83
N ILE A 37 -22.89 -6.60 5.48
CA ILE A 37 -22.97 -6.37 6.92
C ILE A 37 -24.31 -5.72 7.29
N SER A 38 -24.64 -4.57 6.68
CA SER A 38 -25.80 -3.76 7.07
C SER A 38 -27.13 -4.29 6.56
N THR A 39 -27.19 -4.86 5.35
CA THR A 39 -28.45 -5.28 4.73
C THR A 39 -28.70 -6.77 4.93
N LEU A 40 -27.65 -7.59 4.84
CA LEU A 40 -27.76 -9.06 4.84
C LEU A 40 -27.35 -9.71 6.17
N GLY A 41 -26.87 -8.92 7.14
CA GLY A 41 -26.53 -9.38 8.49
C GLY A 41 -25.29 -10.28 8.56
N PHE A 42 -24.48 -10.36 7.50
CA PHE A 42 -23.26 -11.16 7.48
C PHE A 42 -22.11 -10.41 8.15
N ASN A 43 -22.00 -10.54 9.47
CA ASN A 43 -21.06 -9.78 10.31
C ASN A 43 -19.71 -10.49 10.56
N PHE A 44 -19.34 -11.47 9.74
CA PHE A 44 -18.12 -12.29 9.91
C PHE A 44 -16.94 -11.75 9.08
N ALA A 45 -16.46 -10.55 9.42
CA ALA A 45 -15.49 -9.82 8.60
C ALA A 45 -14.13 -10.54 8.48
N THR A 46 -13.66 -11.21 9.53
CA THR A 46 -12.37 -11.90 9.52
C THR A 46 -12.44 -13.16 8.68
N THR A 47 -13.52 -13.93 8.82
CA THR A 47 -13.78 -15.13 8.02
C THR A 47 -13.98 -14.75 6.55
N LEU A 48 -14.71 -13.67 6.25
CA LEU A 48 -14.84 -13.15 4.89
C LEU A 48 -13.49 -12.83 4.27
N THR A 49 -12.59 -12.23 5.05
CA THR A 49 -11.22 -11.90 4.61
C THR A 49 -10.41 -13.16 4.31
N SER A 50 -10.62 -14.25 5.05
CA SER A 50 -10.01 -15.55 4.74
C SER A 50 -10.47 -16.08 3.37
N TRP A 51 -11.76 -15.95 3.04
CA TRP A 51 -12.32 -16.37 1.75
C TRP A 51 -11.82 -15.48 0.61
N HIS A 52 -11.71 -14.17 0.83
CA HIS A 52 -11.08 -13.25 -0.13
C HIS A 52 -9.67 -13.70 -0.52
N LEU A 53 -8.85 -14.07 0.46
CA LEU A 53 -7.47 -14.53 0.22
C LEU A 53 -7.42 -15.92 -0.43
N LEU A 54 -8.33 -16.81 -0.05
CA LEU A 54 -8.45 -18.13 -0.67
C LEU A 54 -8.84 -18.03 -2.15
N VAL A 55 -9.86 -17.23 -2.48
CA VAL A 55 -10.27 -16.97 -3.86
C VAL A 55 -9.14 -16.27 -4.62
N THR A 56 -8.42 -15.33 -4.00
CA THR A 56 -7.22 -14.72 -4.59
C THR A 56 -6.17 -15.77 -4.94
N PHE A 57 -5.89 -16.73 -4.06
CA PHE A 57 -4.98 -17.83 -4.36
C PHE A 57 -5.48 -18.68 -5.53
N CYS A 58 -6.75 -19.07 -5.53
CA CYS A 58 -7.35 -19.87 -6.62
C CYS A 58 -7.29 -19.13 -7.97
N SER A 59 -7.65 -17.85 -8.01
CA SER A 59 -7.58 -17.03 -9.23
C SER A 59 -6.14 -16.90 -9.75
N LEU A 60 -5.18 -16.68 -8.85
CA LEU A 60 -3.76 -16.64 -9.24
C LEU A 60 -3.23 -18.01 -9.68
N HIS A 61 -3.74 -19.10 -9.11
CA HIS A 61 -3.40 -20.45 -9.54
C HIS A 61 -3.90 -20.73 -10.96
N VAL A 62 -5.13 -20.30 -11.29
CA VAL A 62 -5.66 -20.37 -12.66
C VAL A 62 -4.83 -19.51 -13.61
N ALA A 63 -4.50 -18.27 -13.23
CA ALA A 63 -3.66 -17.38 -14.03
C ALA A 63 -2.24 -17.96 -14.26
N LEU A 64 -1.67 -18.68 -13.29
CA LEU A 64 -0.42 -19.41 -13.43
C LEU A 64 -0.54 -20.54 -14.46
N LYS A 65 -1.62 -21.34 -14.41
CA LYS A 65 -1.90 -22.39 -15.41
C LYS A 65 -2.09 -21.82 -16.81
N MET A 66 -2.69 -20.62 -16.92
CA MET A 66 -2.82 -19.87 -18.17
C MET A 66 -1.51 -19.19 -18.62
N LYS A 67 -0.40 -19.39 -17.91
CA LYS A 67 0.91 -18.80 -18.19
C LYS A 67 0.91 -17.26 -18.23
N LEU A 68 0.01 -16.61 -17.47
CA LEU A 68 -0.02 -15.15 -17.35
C LEU A 68 1.15 -14.61 -16.51
N PHE A 69 1.79 -15.44 -15.70
CA PHE A 69 3.04 -15.16 -15.01
C PHE A 69 3.78 -16.46 -14.70
N GLU A 70 5.09 -16.37 -14.47
CA GLU A 70 5.92 -17.52 -14.10
C GLU A 70 5.97 -17.73 -12.59
N HIS A 71 6.04 -18.98 -12.14
CA HIS A 71 6.30 -19.28 -10.73
C HIS A 71 7.79 -19.23 -10.45
N LYS A 72 8.22 -18.29 -9.60
CA LYS A 72 9.59 -18.23 -9.10
C LYS A 72 9.62 -18.70 -7.64
N PRO A 73 10.04 -19.95 -7.36
CA PRO A 73 10.14 -20.42 -5.99
C PRO A 73 11.24 -19.64 -5.27
N PHE A 74 10.97 -19.27 -4.02
CA PHE A 74 11.98 -18.79 -3.10
C PHE A 74 11.83 -19.54 -1.77
N GLU A 75 12.66 -19.19 -0.79
CA GLU A 75 12.79 -19.92 0.47
C GLU A 75 11.43 -20.18 1.15
N ARG A 76 11.00 -21.46 1.20
CA ARG A 76 9.67 -21.86 1.71
C ARG A 76 9.43 -21.41 3.15
N LYS A 77 10.46 -21.46 4.01
CA LYS A 77 10.38 -20.98 5.40
C LYS A 77 10.10 -19.48 5.46
N ALA A 78 10.73 -18.70 4.57
CA ALA A 78 10.50 -17.26 4.48
C ALA A 78 9.07 -16.96 3.98
N VAL A 79 8.58 -17.69 2.98
CA VAL A 79 7.19 -17.58 2.50
C VAL A 79 6.19 -17.88 3.61
N LEU A 80 6.39 -19.01 4.31
CA LEU A 80 5.51 -19.47 5.39
C LEU A 80 5.46 -18.45 6.52
N GLY A 81 6.63 -18.05 7.05
CA GLY A 81 6.72 -17.08 8.13
C GLY A 81 6.12 -15.73 7.76
N PHE A 82 6.39 -15.24 6.54
CA PHE A 82 5.78 -14.03 6.01
C PHE A 82 4.25 -14.15 5.88
N GLY A 83 3.76 -15.27 5.33
CA GLY A 83 2.33 -15.50 5.12
C GLY A 83 1.56 -15.57 6.44
N ILE A 84 2.11 -16.25 7.45
CA ILE A 84 1.52 -16.29 8.81
C ILE A 84 1.52 -14.88 9.43
N LEU A 85 2.65 -14.18 9.39
CA LEU A 85 2.76 -12.83 9.94
C LEU A 85 1.76 -11.87 9.27
N ASN A 86 1.65 -11.91 7.94
CA ASN A 86 0.71 -11.04 7.21
C ASN A 86 -0.74 -11.42 7.51
N GLY A 87 -1.04 -12.72 7.65
CA GLY A 87 -2.36 -13.20 8.11
C GLY A 87 -2.72 -12.68 9.51
N ILE A 88 -1.79 -12.78 10.46
CA ILE A 88 -1.96 -12.23 11.82
C ILE A 88 -2.18 -10.71 11.78
N SER A 89 -1.38 -9.99 11.00
CA SER A 89 -1.52 -8.53 10.85
C SER A 89 -2.91 -8.14 10.36
N ILE A 90 -3.43 -8.83 9.34
CA ILE A 90 -4.78 -8.60 8.82
C ILE A 90 -5.84 -8.89 9.88
N GLY A 91 -5.72 -10.02 10.61
CA GLY A 91 -6.65 -10.40 11.67
C GLY A 91 -6.68 -9.38 12.81
N LEU A 92 -5.50 -8.92 13.27
CA LEU A 92 -5.39 -7.89 14.30
C LEU A 92 -5.98 -6.55 13.86
N LEU A 93 -5.78 -6.15 12.61
CA LEU A 93 -6.41 -4.94 12.06
C LEU A 93 -7.94 -5.07 12.00
N ASN A 94 -8.47 -6.24 11.63
CA ASN A 94 -9.92 -6.48 11.61
C ASN A 94 -10.51 -6.46 13.03
N LEU A 95 -9.84 -7.08 14.00
CA LEU A 95 -10.24 -7.00 15.41
C LEU A 95 -10.19 -5.57 15.95
N SER A 96 -9.14 -4.81 15.60
CA SER A 96 -9.02 -3.40 15.97
C SER A 96 -10.19 -2.57 15.43
N LEU A 97 -10.72 -2.90 14.26
CA LEU A 97 -11.91 -2.24 13.69
C LEU A 97 -13.19 -2.71 14.38
N GLY A 98 -13.27 -3.98 14.77
CA GLY A 98 -14.44 -4.54 15.45
C GLY A 98 -14.60 -4.09 16.90
N PHE A 99 -13.50 -3.92 17.64
CA PHE A 99 -13.54 -3.56 19.08
C PHE A 99 -13.46 -2.07 19.38
N ASN A 100 -13.01 -1.23 18.43
CA ASN A 100 -12.85 0.20 18.64
C ASN A 100 -13.71 1.01 17.65
N SER A 101 -13.86 2.30 17.91
CA SER A 101 -14.52 3.19 16.94
C SER A 101 -13.76 3.25 15.61
N VAL A 102 -14.49 3.56 14.53
CA VAL A 102 -13.88 3.82 13.22
C VAL A 102 -12.83 4.93 13.31
N GLY A 103 -13.07 5.97 14.12
CA GLY A 103 -12.09 7.04 14.36
C GLY A 103 -10.80 6.52 14.98
N PHE A 104 -10.89 5.68 16.01
CA PHE A 104 -9.68 5.08 16.61
C PHE A 104 -8.95 4.15 15.65
N TYR A 105 -9.67 3.36 14.85
CA TYR A 105 -9.06 2.54 13.81
C TYR A 105 -8.28 3.36 12.77
N GLN A 106 -8.78 4.54 12.40
CA GLN A 106 -8.05 5.45 11.51
C GLN A 106 -6.78 6.00 12.18
N MET A 107 -6.84 6.34 13.48
CA MET A 107 -5.67 6.75 14.26
C MET A 107 -4.62 5.63 14.35
N THR A 108 -5.06 4.39 14.56
CA THR A 108 -4.21 3.20 14.52
C THR A 108 -3.52 3.07 13.16
N LYS A 109 -4.25 3.25 12.05
CA LYS A 109 -3.64 3.24 10.71
C LYS A 109 -2.66 4.38 10.49
N LEU A 110 -2.95 5.56 11.00
CA LEU A 110 -2.05 6.72 10.93
C LEU A 110 -0.74 6.46 11.67
N ALA A 111 -0.79 5.78 12.81
CA ALA A 111 0.39 5.41 13.60
C ALA A 111 1.33 4.44 12.86
N ILE A 112 0.86 3.74 11.82
CA ILE A 112 1.71 2.86 11.00
C ILE A 112 2.78 3.67 10.24
N ILE A 113 2.50 4.89 9.78
CA ILE A 113 3.51 5.72 9.09
C ILE A 113 4.73 6.00 9.98
N PRO A 114 4.60 6.67 11.14
CA PRO A 114 5.75 6.98 11.97
C PRO A 114 6.44 5.71 12.50
N CYS A 115 5.68 4.64 12.78
CA CYS A 115 6.25 3.35 13.15
C CYS A 115 7.09 2.74 12.02
N THR A 116 6.60 2.74 10.78
CA THR A 116 7.34 2.26 9.61
C THR A 116 8.59 3.10 9.35
N VAL A 117 8.52 4.42 9.48
CA VAL A 117 9.69 5.33 9.38
C VAL A 117 10.72 4.99 10.45
N PHE A 118 10.29 4.81 11.70
CA PHE A 118 11.16 4.43 12.81
C PHE A 118 11.85 3.08 12.56
N LEU A 119 11.09 2.05 12.19
CA LEU A 119 11.62 0.71 11.91
C LEU A 119 12.56 0.70 10.70
N GLU A 120 12.24 1.40 9.61
CA GLU A 120 13.18 1.53 8.47
C GLU A 120 14.45 2.29 8.87
N THR A 121 14.37 3.26 9.78
CA THR A 121 15.54 4.00 10.27
C THR A 121 16.43 3.12 11.16
N VAL A 122 15.85 2.34 12.07
CA VAL A 122 16.60 1.50 13.01
C VAL A 122 17.18 0.26 12.33
N PHE A 123 16.36 -0.49 11.58
CA PHE A 123 16.78 -1.78 11.01
C PHE A 123 17.54 -1.64 9.68
N PHE A 124 17.18 -0.66 8.85
CA PHE A 124 17.77 -0.47 7.52
C PHE A 124 18.69 0.75 7.42
N LYS A 125 18.91 1.47 8.53
CA LYS A 125 19.72 2.70 8.60
C LYS A 125 19.32 3.74 7.54
N LYS A 126 18.04 3.73 7.15
CA LYS A 126 17.51 4.61 6.10
C LYS A 126 17.33 6.01 6.69
N LYS A 127 17.98 7.02 6.09
CA LYS A 127 17.81 8.42 6.47
C LYS A 127 16.65 9.04 5.70
N PHE A 128 15.67 9.57 6.42
CA PHE A 128 14.61 10.41 5.87
C PHE A 128 14.98 11.88 6.09
N SER A 129 14.85 12.73 5.07
CA SER A 129 15.09 14.16 5.27
C SER A 129 14.03 14.79 6.17
N ARG A 130 14.41 15.91 6.80
CA ARG A 130 13.48 16.73 7.57
C ARG A 130 12.29 17.18 6.72
N SER A 131 12.49 17.46 5.43
CA SER A 131 11.39 17.83 4.51
C SER A 131 10.38 16.70 4.34
N ILE A 132 10.82 15.46 4.17
CA ILE A 132 9.92 14.29 4.12
C ILE A 132 9.18 14.12 5.45
N GLN A 133 9.90 14.22 6.58
CA GLN A 133 9.28 14.09 7.91
C GLN A 133 8.22 15.16 8.16
N SER A 134 8.49 16.42 7.81
CA SER A 134 7.51 17.51 7.90
C SER A 134 6.29 17.27 7.01
N SER A 135 6.47 16.80 5.78
CA SER A 135 5.32 16.46 4.90
C SER A 135 4.46 15.34 5.47
N LEU A 136 5.09 14.31 6.05
CA LEU A 136 4.38 13.23 6.72
C LEU A 136 3.63 13.75 7.95
N ALA A 137 4.23 14.66 8.74
CA ALA A 137 3.55 15.27 9.89
C ALA A 137 2.30 16.07 9.46
N VAL A 138 2.40 16.87 8.39
CA VAL A 138 1.25 17.60 7.83
C VAL A 138 0.15 16.64 7.36
N LEU A 139 0.52 15.56 6.67
CA LEU A 139 -0.41 14.52 6.25
C LEU A 139 -1.14 13.90 7.45
N LEU A 140 -0.38 13.46 8.45
CA LEU A 140 -0.91 12.81 9.65
C LEU A 140 -1.87 13.73 10.41
N MET A 141 -1.51 15.00 10.53
CA MET A 141 -2.36 16.03 11.13
C MET A 141 -3.67 16.20 10.36
N GLY A 142 -3.61 16.31 9.02
CA GLY A 142 -4.81 16.43 8.19
C GLY A 142 -5.77 15.25 8.31
N VAL A 143 -5.26 14.02 8.22
CA VAL A 143 -6.11 12.82 8.36
C VAL A 143 -6.63 12.71 9.80
N GLY A 144 -5.84 13.06 10.81
CA GLY A 144 -6.29 13.13 12.20
C GLY A 144 -7.49 14.08 12.36
N ILE A 145 -7.37 15.32 11.88
CA ILE A 145 -8.47 16.31 11.91
C ILE A 145 -9.72 15.76 11.20
N ALA A 146 -9.55 15.12 10.04
CA ALA A 146 -10.66 14.57 9.25
C ALA A 146 -11.36 13.38 9.92
N THR A 147 -10.67 12.62 10.77
CA THR A 147 -11.16 11.32 11.28
C THR A 147 -11.48 11.29 12.77
N VAL A 148 -10.97 12.23 13.58
CA VAL A 148 -11.21 12.29 15.03
C VAL A 148 -12.60 12.88 15.32
N THR A 149 -13.66 12.13 15.02
CA THR A 149 -15.04 12.51 15.38
C THR A 149 -15.41 12.00 16.77
N ASP A 150 -15.07 10.75 17.10
CA ASP A 150 -15.29 10.14 18.42
C ASP A 150 -14.25 9.04 18.70
N LEU A 151 -13.48 9.20 19.79
CA LEU A 151 -12.52 8.20 20.27
C LEU A 151 -13.16 7.36 21.37
N GLN A 152 -13.73 6.22 20.99
CA GLN A 152 -14.14 5.21 21.97
C GLN A 152 -13.03 4.18 22.10
N LEU A 153 -12.40 4.19 23.27
CA LEU A 153 -11.28 3.33 23.61
C LEU A 153 -11.80 2.09 24.34
N ASN A 154 -11.59 0.93 23.73
CA ASN A 154 -11.69 -0.34 24.45
C ASN A 154 -10.27 -0.76 24.85
N ALA A 155 -10.03 -1.15 26.11
CA ALA A 155 -8.70 -1.53 26.57
C ALA A 155 -8.15 -2.72 25.78
N LEU A 156 -8.98 -3.74 25.54
CA LEU A 156 -8.63 -4.88 24.71
C LEU A 156 -8.40 -4.45 23.25
N GLY A 157 -9.31 -3.64 22.70
CA GLY A 157 -9.18 -3.10 21.36
C GLY A 157 -7.90 -2.27 21.17
N SER A 158 -7.49 -1.51 22.18
CA SER A 158 -6.28 -0.68 22.15
C SER A 158 -5.00 -1.51 22.17
N PHE A 159 -4.96 -2.57 22.99
CA PHE A 159 -3.85 -3.53 22.97
C PHE A 159 -3.72 -4.23 21.61
N LEU A 160 -4.86 -4.67 21.04
CA LEU A 160 -4.90 -5.27 19.70
C LEU A 160 -4.46 -4.27 18.62
N SER A 161 -4.85 -3.00 18.72
CA SER A 161 -4.41 -1.94 17.81
C SER A 161 -2.90 -1.71 17.86
N PHE A 162 -2.30 -1.70 19.05
CA PHE A 162 -0.84 -1.59 19.19
C PHE A 162 -0.13 -2.75 18.48
N LEU A 163 -0.60 -3.98 18.71
CA LEU A 163 -0.05 -5.17 18.08
C LEU A 163 -0.27 -5.17 16.57
N ALA A 164 -1.42 -4.68 16.11
CA ALA A 164 -1.76 -4.48 14.70
C ALA A 164 -0.79 -3.51 14.02
N VAL A 165 -0.44 -2.39 14.67
CA VAL A 165 0.52 -1.42 14.12
C VAL A 165 1.88 -2.08 13.91
N ILE A 166 2.44 -2.72 14.93
CA ILE A 166 3.76 -3.36 14.84
C ILE A 166 3.77 -4.45 13.76
N THR A 167 2.81 -5.37 13.80
CA THR A 167 2.74 -6.48 12.84
C THR A 167 2.54 -5.99 11.41
N THR A 168 1.73 -4.95 11.20
CA THR A 168 1.50 -4.34 9.88
C THR A 168 2.76 -3.69 9.34
N CYS A 169 3.48 -2.91 10.16
CA CYS A 169 4.74 -2.32 9.73
C CYS A 169 5.76 -3.40 9.31
N VAL A 170 5.92 -4.44 10.12
CA VAL A 170 6.85 -5.55 9.81
C VAL A 170 6.41 -6.27 8.54
N ALA A 171 5.12 -6.61 8.39
CA ALA A 171 4.60 -7.28 7.20
C ALA A 171 4.82 -6.47 5.92
N GLN A 172 4.61 -5.15 5.96
CA GLN A 172 4.84 -4.26 4.81
C GLN A 172 6.32 -4.13 4.45
N ILE A 173 7.18 -3.97 5.46
CA ILE A 173 8.64 -3.92 5.27
C ILE A 173 9.14 -5.25 4.70
N MET A 174 8.67 -6.38 5.23
CA MET A 174 9.01 -7.71 4.71
C MET A 174 8.51 -7.92 3.29
N THR A 175 7.30 -7.48 2.96
CA THR A 175 6.75 -7.53 1.59
C THR A 175 7.70 -6.83 0.62
N ASN A 176 8.12 -5.60 0.93
CA ASN A 176 9.05 -4.86 0.08
C ASN A 176 10.45 -5.50 0.02
N THR A 177 10.94 -5.99 1.17
CA THR A 177 12.26 -6.60 1.28
C THR A 177 12.35 -7.93 0.53
N ILE A 178 11.35 -8.80 0.64
CA ILE A 178 11.31 -10.09 -0.05
C ILE A 178 11.22 -9.90 -1.56
N GLN A 179 10.36 -8.98 -2.04
CA GLN A 179 10.26 -8.65 -3.47
C GLN A 179 11.61 -8.20 -4.04
N LYS A 180 12.33 -7.33 -3.32
CA LYS A 180 13.65 -6.85 -3.75
C LYS A 180 14.76 -7.91 -3.62
N LYS A 181 14.85 -8.59 -2.48
CA LYS A 181 15.91 -9.56 -2.16
C LYS A 181 15.86 -10.78 -3.10
N PHE A 182 14.67 -11.33 -3.32
CA PHE A 182 14.50 -12.52 -4.16
C PHE A 182 14.17 -12.18 -5.63
N LYS A 183 14.05 -10.89 -5.96
CA LYS A 183 13.63 -10.40 -7.28
C LYS A 183 12.37 -11.13 -7.75
N VAL A 184 11.38 -11.25 -6.86
CA VAL A 184 10.08 -11.85 -7.13
C VAL A 184 9.08 -10.75 -7.41
N SER A 185 8.21 -10.97 -8.39
CA SER A 185 7.13 -10.03 -8.68
C SER A 185 6.11 -10.00 -7.55
N SER A 186 5.36 -8.91 -7.45
CA SER A 186 4.30 -8.76 -6.47
C SER A 186 3.24 -9.86 -6.58
N THR A 187 2.91 -10.28 -7.80
CA THR A 187 1.99 -11.39 -8.10
C THR A 187 2.55 -12.73 -7.61
N GLN A 188 3.85 -12.98 -7.84
CA GLN A 188 4.52 -14.21 -7.39
C GLN A 188 4.55 -14.31 -5.86
N LEU A 189 4.83 -13.21 -5.17
CA LEU A 189 4.82 -13.16 -3.71
C LEU A 189 3.40 -13.36 -3.16
N LEU A 190 2.41 -12.68 -3.75
CA LEU A 190 1.01 -12.83 -3.36
C LEU A 190 0.57 -14.29 -3.53
N TYR A 191 0.77 -14.88 -4.71
CA TYR A 191 0.41 -16.29 -4.97
C TYR A 191 1.01 -17.26 -3.94
N GLN A 192 2.29 -17.09 -3.59
CA GLN A 192 2.99 -17.97 -2.65
C GLN A 192 2.57 -17.75 -1.19
N SER A 193 2.22 -16.53 -0.81
CA SER A 193 1.90 -16.19 0.58
C SER A 193 0.40 -16.24 0.91
N SER A 194 -0.48 -16.01 -0.08
CA SER A 194 -1.94 -16.07 0.06
C SER A 194 -2.47 -17.34 0.73
N PRO A 195 -2.03 -18.57 0.40
CA PRO A 195 -2.59 -19.76 1.03
C PRO A 195 -2.28 -19.81 2.54
N TYR A 196 -1.11 -19.33 2.97
CA TYR A 196 -0.75 -19.26 4.38
C TYR A 196 -1.52 -18.14 5.12
N GLN A 197 -1.71 -17.00 4.47
CA GLN A 197 -2.55 -15.92 5.00
C GLN A 197 -4.01 -16.37 5.16
N ALA A 198 -4.56 -17.01 4.12
CA ALA A 198 -5.89 -17.57 4.12
C ALA A 198 -6.04 -18.63 5.22
N ALA A 199 -5.10 -19.59 5.33
CA ALA A 199 -5.12 -20.61 6.38
C ALA A 199 -5.08 -20.00 7.79
N THR A 200 -4.21 -19.03 8.02
CA THR A 200 -4.10 -18.34 9.32
C THR A 200 -5.43 -17.69 9.71
N LEU A 201 -6.07 -16.99 8.77
CA LEU A 201 -7.36 -16.33 9.00
C LEU A 201 -8.55 -17.29 8.96
N LEU A 202 -8.46 -18.42 8.27
CA LEU A 202 -9.53 -19.42 8.26
C LEU A 202 -9.57 -20.19 9.58
N VAL A 203 -8.38 -20.46 10.16
CA VAL A 203 -8.26 -21.08 11.48
C VAL A 203 -8.68 -20.10 12.58
N SER A 204 -8.21 -18.85 12.53
CA SER A 204 -8.53 -17.87 13.59
C SER A 204 -9.88 -17.17 13.40
N GLY A 205 -10.32 -16.95 12.17
CA GLY A 205 -11.46 -16.11 11.79
C GLY A 205 -12.78 -16.47 12.48
N PRO A 206 -13.23 -17.74 12.45
CA PRO A 206 -14.47 -18.13 13.12
C PRO A 206 -14.45 -17.82 14.63
N PHE A 207 -13.32 -18.02 15.30
CA PHE A 207 -13.18 -17.70 16.73
C PHE A 207 -13.19 -16.19 16.98
N LEU A 208 -12.47 -15.43 16.14
CA LEU A 208 -12.39 -13.97 16.23
C LEU A 208 -13.74 -13.31 15.95
N ASP A 209 -14.44 -13.77 14.92
CA ASP A 209 -15.76 -13.22 14.58
C ASP A 209 -16.82 -13.63 15.62
N LYS A 210 -16.73 -14.84 16.19
CA LYS A 210 -17.59 -15.25 17.32
C LYS A 210 -17.35 -14.40 18.55
N LEU A 211 -16.10 -14.06 18.84
CA LEU A 211 -15.75 -13.15 19.94
C LEU A 211 -16.33 -11.74 19.73
N LEU A 212 -16.37 -11.25 18.48
CA LEU A 212 -16.90 -9.93 18.15
C LEU A 212 -18.43 -9.88 18.07
N THR A 213 -19.06 -10.92 17.53
CA THR A 213 -20.49 -10.90 17.16
C THR A 213 -21.37 -11.76 18.04
N SER A 214 -20.78 -12.64 18.86
CA SER A 214 -21.46 -13.72 19.58
C SER A 214 -22.25 -14.69 18.68
N GLN A 215 -22.02 -14.66 17.37
CA GLN A 215 -22.63 -15.54 16.39
C GLN A 215 -21.59 -16.52 15.84
N ASP A 216 -22.07 -17.67 15.37
CA ASP A 216 -21.20 -18.68 14.78
C ASP A 216 -21.39 -18.72 13.26
N VAL A 217 -20.31 -18.53 12.51
CA VAL A 217 -20.32 -18.50 11.03
C VAL A 217 -20.83 -19.81 10.42
N PHE A 218 -20.69 -20.93 11.15
CA PHE A 218 -21.19 -22.24 10.72
C PHE A 218 -22.70 -22.39 10.91
N THR A 219 -23.31 -21.57 11.77
CA THR A 219 -24.76 -21.59 12.05
C THR A 219 -25.54 -20.53 11.27
N PHE A 220 -24.83 -19.66 10.53
CA PHE A 220 -25.43 -18.59 9.76
C PHE A 220 -26.29 -19.13 8.60
N LYS A 221 -27.43 -18.48 8.34
CA LYS A 221 -28.35 -18.87 7.26
C LYS A 221 -27.89 -18.27 5.93
N TYR A 222 -27.23 -19.09 5.11
CA TYR A 222 -26.78 -18.69 3.78
C TYR A 222 -27.94 -18.69 2.77
N THR A 223 -28.53 -17.53 2.53
CA THR A 223 -29.48 -17.34 1.44
C THR A 223 -28.75 -17.16 0.10
N THR A 224 -29.44 -17.39 -1.02
CA THR A 224 -28.87 -17.18 -2.36
C THR A 224 -28.33 -15.76 -2.53
N GLN A 225 -29.02 -14.76 -1.98
CA GLN A 225 -28.59 -13.37 -2.04
C GLN A 225 -27.27 -13.14 -1.27
N VAL A 226 -27.14 -13.69 -0.06
CA VAL A 226 -25.90 -13.62 0.72
C VAL A 226 -24.74 -14.26 -0.04
N LEU A 227 -24.95 -15.46 -0.59
CA LEU A 227 -23.91 -16.18 -1.32
C LEU A 227 -23.45 -15.41 -2.56
N MET A 228 -24.38 -14.82 -3.32
CA MET A 228 -24.07 -13.99 -4.48
C MET A 228 -23.20 -12.79 -4.10
N PHE A 229 -23.55 -12.06 -3.04
CA PHE A 229 -22.75 -10.92 -2.58
C PHE A 229 -21.38 -11.35 -2.03
N ILE A 230 -21.28 -12.49 -1.35
CA ILE A 230 -19.99 -13.05 -0.92
C ILE A 230 -19.10 -13.34 -2.14
N ILE A 231 -19.64 -14.00 -3.17
CA ILE A 231 -18.88 -14.32 -4.38
C ILE A 231 -18.41 -13.04 -5.08
N VAL A 232 -19.29 -12.05 -5.25
CA VAL A 232 -18.94 -10.74 -5.84
C VAL A 232 -17.85 -10.05 -5.03
N SER A 233 -17.98 -10.03 -3.69
CA SER A 233 -16.96 -9.47 -2.81
C SER A 233 -15.61 -10.18 -2.96
N CYS A 234 -15.61 -11.51 -3.01
CA CYS A 234 -14.42 -12.32 -3.26
C CYS A 234 -13.75 -11.98 -4.58
N LEU A 235 -14.51 -11.82 -5.67
CA LEU A 235 -13.98 -11.45 -6.98
C LEU A 235 -13.37 -10.05 -6.97
N ILE A 236 -14.02 -9.08 -6.32
CA ILE A 236 -13.46 -7.73 -6.14
C ILE A 236 -12.17 -7.80 -5.30
N ALA A 237 -12.14 -8.65 -4.27
CA ALA A 237 -11.00 -8.80 -3.38
C ALA A 237 -9.75 -9.32 -4.09
N VAL A 238 -9.88 -10.13 -5.15
CA VAL A 238 -8.75 -10.51 -6.01
C VAL A 238 -8.03 -9.26 -6.52
N SER A 239 -8.78 -8.29 -7.05
CA SER A 239 -8.25 -7.01 -7.55
C SER A 239 -7.66 -6.14 -6.43
N VAL A 240 -8.26 -6.14 -5.24
CA VAL A 240 -7.76 -5.40 -4.07
C VAL A 240 -6.42 -5.97 -3.62
N ASN A 241 -6.31 -7.29 -3.46
CA ASN A 241 -5.09 -7.96 -3.01
C ASN A 241 -3.98 -7.83 -4.05
N PHE A 242 -4.31 -8.05 -5.32
CA PHE A 242 -3.38 -7.87 -6.43
C PHE A 242 -2.81 -6.45 -6.49
N SER A 243 -3.67 -5.43 -6.52
CA SER A 243 -3.25 -4.03 -6.57
C SER A 243 -2.44 -3.63 -5.34
N THR A 244 -2.79 -4.14 -4.15
CA THR A 244 -2.06 -3.87 -2.91
C THR A 244 -0.62 -4.34 -3.00
N PHE A 245 -0.38 -5.60 -3.34
CA PHE A 245 0.97 -6.13 -3.47
C PHE A 245 1.74 -5.44 -4.59
N LEU A 246 1.07 -5.10 -5.70
CA LEU A 246 1.66 -4.39 -6.83
C LEU A 246 2.15 -2.99 -6.44
N VAL A 247 1.33 -2.22 -5.72
CA VAL A 247 1.72 -0.88 -5.24
C VAL A 247 2.87 -0.98 -4.23
N ILE A 248 2.84 -1.93 -3.28
CA ILE A 248 3.94 -2.13 -2.32
C ILE A 248 5.24 -2.51 -3.04
N GLY A 249 5.15 -3.31 -4.11
CA GLY A 249 6.30 -3.74 -4.90
C GLY A 249 6.94 -2.63 -5.73
N LYS A 250 6.12 -1.74 -6.30
CA LYS A 250 6.58 -0.61 -7.11
C LYS A 250 7.03 0.59 -6.26
N THR A 251 6.61 0.66 -5.00
CA THR A 251 6.87 1.80 -4.11
C THR A 251 7.67 1.39 -2.87
N SER A 252 7.83 2.31 -1.90
CA SER A 252 8.41 2.01 -0.59
C SER A 252 7.31 1.73 0.45
N PRO A 253 7.59 1.04 1.57
CA PRO A 253 6.60 0.82 2.62
C PRO A 253 5.93 2.11 3.10
N VAL A 254 6.70 3.18 3.30
CA VAL A 254 6.17 4.50 3.70
C VAL A 254 5.30 5.10 2.59
N THR A 255 5.73 5.02 1.33
CA THR A 255 4.95 5.54 0.20
C THR A 255 3.64 4.78 0.04
N TYR A 256 3.64 3.46 0.24
CA TYR A 256 2.41 2.65 0.26
C TYR A 256 1.43 3.14 1.33
N GLN A 257 1.91 3.45 2.53
CA GLN A 257 1.05 3.99 3.59
C GLN A 257 0.45 5.35 3.22
N VAL A 258 1.25 6.25 2.63
CA VAL A 258 0.77 7.54 2.12
C VAL A 258 -0.34 7.34 1.07
N LEU A 259 -0.13 6.45 0.11
CA LEU A 259 -1.15 6.12 -0.91
C LEU A 259 -2.38 5.41 -0.32
N GLY A 260 -2.20 4.64 0.76
CA GLY A 260 -3.28 4.04 1.52
C GLY A 260 -4.19 5.08 2.16
N HIS A 261 -3.62 6.16 2.71
CA HIS A 261 -4.41 7.28 3.23
C HIS A 261 -5.07 8.10 2.12
N LEU A 262 -4.41 8.30 0.98
CA LEU A 262 -5.04 8.90 -0.20
C LEU A 262 -6.30 8.13 -0.59
N LYS A 263 -6.17 6.81 -0.70
CA LYS A 263 -7.26 5.89 -1.00
C LYS A 263 -8.40 6.01 0.01
N THR A 264 -8.11 6.08 1.30
CA THR A 264 -9.13 6.32 2.33
C THR A 264 -9.80 7.69 2.16
N CYS A 265 -9.06 8.76 1.91
CA CYS A 265 -9.63 10.09 1.66
C CYS A 265 -10.57 10.08 0.44
N LEU A 266 -10.20 9.41 -0.65
CA LEU A 266 -11.04 9.27 -1.85
C LEU A 266 -12.31 8.45 -1.58
N VAL A 267 -12.18 7.33 -0.87
CA VAL A 267 -13.34 6.51 -0.46
C VAL A 267 -14.29 7.32 0.42
N LEU A 268 -13.76 8.07 1.39
CA LEU A 268 -14.57 8.94 2.25
C LEU A 268 -15.27 10.01 1.43
N ALA A 269 -14.53 10.76 0.61
CA ALA A 269 -15.11 11.81 -0.24
C ALA A 269 -16.24 11.27 -1.14
N PHE A 270 -16.03 10.09 -1.75
CA PHE A 270 -17.05 9.44 -2.56
C PHE A 270 -18.26 8.96 -1.75
N GLY A 271 -18.02 8.41 -0.55
CA GLY A 271 -19.05 8.00 0.38
C GLY A 271 -19.96 9.17 0.79
N TYR A 272 -19.40 10.33 1.10
CA TYR A 272 -20.18 11.52 1.44
C TYR A 272 -21.00 12.06 0.25
N ILE A 273 -20.44 12.05 -0.97
CA ILE A 273 -21.14 12.49 -2.18
C ILE A 273 -22.33 11.58 -2.48
N LEU A 274 -22.17 10.25 -2.33
CA LEU A 274 -23.25 9.29 -2.61
C LEU A 274 -24.29 9.15 -1.50
N LEU A 275 -23.89 9.28 -0.23
CA LEU A 275 -24.77 9.06 0.91
C LEU A 275 -25.50 10.33 1.37
N HIS A 276 -25.19 11.48 0.76
CA HIS A 276 -25.74 12.79 1.17
C HIS A 276 -25.57 13.10 2.67
N ASP A 277 -24.59 12.47 3.34
CA ASP A 277 -24.27 12.75 4.73
C ASP A 277 -23.71 14.18 4.86
N PRO A 278 -24.14 14.98 5.85
CA PRO A 278 -23.72 16.36 5.97
C PRO A 278 -22.21 16.46 6.25
N PHE A 279 -21.47 17.07 5.33
CA PHE A 279 -20.06 17.35 5.52
C PHE A 279 -19.87 18.29 6.71
N SER A 280 -19.20 17.84 7.77
CA SER A 280 -18.63 18.78 8.73
C SER A 280 -17.48 19.53 8.06
N TRP A 281 -17.43 20.84 8.24
CA TRP A 281 -16.34 21.69 7.74
C TRP A 281 -14.95 21.18 8.19
N ARG A 282 -14.90 20.55 9.37
CA ARG A 282 -13.69 19.91 9.91
C ARG A 282 -13.18 18.79 9.01
N ASN A 283 -14.08 17.97 8.46
CA ASN A 283 -13.73 16.84 7.59
C ASN A 283 -13.17 17.34 6.25
N ILE A 284 -13.76 18.38 5.67
CA ILE A 284 -13.27 19.00 4.43
C ILE A 284 -11.87 19.56 4.64
N LEU A 285 -11.69 20.40 5.66
CA LEU A 285 -10.40 21.01 5.97
C LEU A 285 -9.32 19.96 6.24
N GLY A 286 -9.63 18.92 7.02
CA GLY A 286 -8.70 17.83 7.30
C GLY A 286 -8.28 17.09 6.03
N ILE A 287 -9.21 16.78 5.12
CA ILE A 287 -8.89 16.14 3.83
C ILE A 287 -7.99 17.04 2.97
N LEU A 288 -8.28 18.35 2.89
CA LEU A 288 -7.45 19.30 2.13
C LEU A 288 -6.02 19.39 2.68
N VAL A 289 -5.86 19.47 4.01
CA VAL A 289 -4.55 19.47 4.66
C VAL A 289 -3.81 18.15 4.40
N ALA A 290 -4.51 17.01 4.48
CA ALA A 290 -3.94 15.71 4.20
C ALA A 290 -3.43 15.61 2.75
N LEU A 291 -4.22 16.08 1.77
CA LEU A 291 -3.84 16.15 0.36
C LEU A 291 -2.62 17.05 0.14
N GLY A 292 -2.56 18.21 0.80
CA GLY A 292 -1.38 19.08 0.79
C GLY A 292 -0.12 18.35 1.30
N GLY A 293 -0.22 17.65 2.44
CA GLY A 293 0.87 16.85 2.98
C GLY A 293 1.33 15.71 2.05
N MET A 294 0.38 15.03 1.39
CA MET A 294 0.66 13.98 0.40
C MET A 294 1.40 14.53 -0.84
N ILE A 295 0.96 15.68 -1.37
CA ILE A 295 1.61 16.33 -2.51
C ILE A 295 3.02 16.75 -2.15
N LEU A 296 3.21 17.38 -0.98
CA LEU A 296 4.53 17.77 -0.47
C LEU A 296 5.43 16.54 -0.29
N TYR A 297 4.92 15.45 0.26
CA TYR A 297 5.67 14.20 0.40
C TYR A 297 6.13 13.67 -0.96
N SER A 298 5.23 13.60 -1.94
CA SER A 298 5.53 13.14 -3.30
C SER A 298 6.60 14.00 -3.98
N TYR A 299 6.48 15.32 -3.83
CA TYR A 299 7.45 16.29 -4.35
C TYR A 299 8.84 16.08 -3.76
N TYR A 300 8.98 16.03 -2.43
CA TYR A 300 10.28 15.84 -1.79
C TYR A 300 10.87 14.45 -2.05
N CYS A 301 10.06 13.39 -2.07
CA CYS A 301 10.53 12.05 -2.40
C CYS A 301 11.07 11.98 -3.84
N THR A 302 10.39 12.61 -4.79
CA THR A 302 10.85 12.71 -6.18
C THR A 302 12.15 13.50 -6.27
N ARG A 303 12.24 14.64 -5.58
CA ARG A 303 13.43 15.50 -5.58
C ARG A 303 14.64 14.80 -4.97
N GLU A 304 14.48 14.06 -3.88
CA GLU A 304 15.56 13.25 -3.30
C GLU A 304 16.03 12.14 -4.23
N THR A 305 15.10 11.48 -4.92
CA THR A 305 15.44 10.43 -5.89
C THR A 305 16.24 11.00 -7.05
N GLN A 306 15.89 12.20 -7.52
CA GLN A 306 16.65 12.91 -8.54
C GLN A 306 18.05 13.31 -8.06
N LYS A 307 18.17 13.89 -6.85
CA LYS A 307 19.48 14.25 -6.27
C LYS A 307 20.41 13.05 -6.17
N LYS A 308 19.93 11.91 -5.65
CA LYS A 308 20.71 10.68 -5.56
C LYS A 308 21.14 10.15 -6.93
N ALA A 309 20.30 10.30 -7.96
CA ALA A 309 20.64 9.91 -9.32
C ALA A 309 21.66 10.85 -9.97
N SER A 310 21.63 12.14 -9.64
CA SER A 310 22.62 13.13 -10.09
C SER A 310 23.97 12.95 -9.40
N GLU A 311 23.99 12.64 -8.10
CA GLU A 311 25.22 12.37 -7.33
C GLU A 311 25.89 11.04 -7.71
N ALA A 312 25.11 10.06 -8.17
CA ALA A 312 25.61 8.75 -8.63
C ALA A 312 26.05 8.73 -10.10
N ALA A 313 25.87 9.82 -10.85
CA ALA A 313 26.43 9.95 -12.19
C ALA A 313 27.95 10.24 -12.06
N PRO A 314 28.84 9.49 -12.75
CA PRO A 314 30.27 9.78 -12.71
C PRO A 314 30.52 11.20 -13.18
N LEU A 315 31.42 11.89 -12.47
CA LEU A 315 31.96 13.20 -12.81
C LEU A 315 32.83 13.12 -14.08
N SER A 316 32.27 12.75 -15.22
CA SER A 316 32.93 12.79 -16.52
C SER A 316 32.53 14.06 -17.25
N GLN A 317 33.04 15.21 -16.80
CA GLN A 317 33.28 16.43 -17.59
C GLN A 317 33.68 17.60 -16.67
N VAL A 318 34.85 17.52 -16.02
CA VAL A 318 35.66 18.71 -15.67
C VAL A 318 37.14 18.28 -15.66
N LYS A 319 37.70 18.00 -16.83
CA LYS A 319 39.16 18.07 -17.06
C LYS A 319 39.42 18.08 -18.56
N GLY A 320 39.89 19.22 -19.06
CA GLY A 320 40.31 19.40 -20.45
C GLY A 320 39.68 20.64 -21.07
N ASP A 321 40.07 21.83 -20.61
CA ASP A 321 40.80 22.80 -21.45
C ASP A 321 40.96 24.12 -20.70
N GLU A 322 42.07 24.24 -19.97
CA GLU A 322 42.66 25.55 -19.69
C GLU A 322 44.16 25.35 -19.43
N SER A 323 44.95 25.34 -20.51
CA SER A 323 46.30 25.89 -20.56
C SER A 323 46.95 25.61 -21.92
N ASP A 324 46.92 26.58 -22.83
CA ASP A 324 48.17 27.05 -23.45
C ASP A 324 48.00 28.48 -24.03
N PRO A 325 48.87 29.44 -23.67
CA PRO A 325 48.83 30.81 -24.19
C PRO A 325 49.71 31.01 -25.44
N LEU A 326 49.20 31.80 -26.40
CA LEU A 326 49.89 32.72 -27.34
C LEU A 326 51.31 32.37 -27.87
N ILE A 327 51.47 32.37 -29.21
CA ILE A 327 52.35 33.32 -29.97
C ILE A 327 52.34 33.07 -31.51
N LYS A 328 52.10 34.18 -32.26
CA LYS A 328 52.45 34.57 -33.65
C LYS A 328 51.94 33.76 -34.85
N MET A 329 51.14 34.31 -35.79
CA MET A 329 51.25 35.48 -36.68
C MET A 329 51.74 35.12 -38.09
N GLU A 330 50.77 35.03 -39.01
CA GLU A 330 50.71 35.59 -40.38
C GLU A 330 51.51 35.01 -41.56
N SER A 331 50.82 35.07 -42.73
CA SER A 331 51.24 34.88 -44.13
C SER A 331 51.31 33.43 -44.61
N GLY A 332 50.69 32.98 -45.71
CA GLY A 332 50.14 33.63 -46.89
C GLY A 332 50.63 32.83 -48.12
N GLY A 333 49.73 32.45 -49.03
CA GLY A 333 50.11 32.11 -50.42
C GLY A 333 49.99 30.65 -50.90
N ALA A 334 48.93 30.41 -51.69
CA ALA A 334 48.97 29.91 -53.07
C ALA A 334 49.56 28.54 -53.48
N LYS A 335 48.70 27.83 -54.25
CA LYS A 335 48.95 26.98 -55.45
C LYS A 335 49.58 25.58 -55.31
N GLY A 336 48.90 24.61 -55.92
CA GLY A 336 49.51 23.81 -57.01
C GLY A 336 49.42 22.29 -56.92
N SER A 337 48.50 21.71 -57.70
CA SER A 337 48.68 20.54 -58.60
C SER A 337 49.68 19.45 -58.20
N THR A 338 49.22 18.22 -58.01
CA THR A 338 49.19 17.15 -59.05
C THR A 338 48.38 15.95 -58.56
#